data_AF-A0A081GIE4-F1
#
_entry.id   AF-A0A081GIE4-F1
#
_cell.length_a   1.000
_cell.length_b   1.000
_cell.length_c   1.000
_cell.angle_alpha   90.00
_cell.angle_beta   90.00
_cell.angle_gamma   90.00
#
_symmetry.space_group_name_H-M   'P 1'
#
loop_
_entity.id
_entity.type
_entity.pdbx_description
1 polymer ?
#
loop_
_entity_poly.entity_id
_entity_poly.type
_entity_poly.pdbx_seq_one_letter_code
_entity_poly.pdbx_strand_id
1 'polypeptide(L)' 'MASLPILPGSSVVVRDPRSIYNGYQGFVQRISGATAAVLFEGGNWDKLVTVPLSTLEQA' A
#
# COMPACT_ATOMS: atom_id res chain seq x y z
N MET A 1 15.93 12.42 3.85
CA MET A 1 14.63 13.00 3.42
C MET A 1 13.61 12.61 4.49
N ALA A 2 12.79 13.55 4.96
CA ALA A 2 11.74 13.20 5.92
C ALA A 2 10.74 12.25 5.24
N SER A 3 10.42 11.12 5.88
CA SER A 3 9.35 10.25 5.41
C SER A 3 8.04 11.03 5.52
N LEU A 4 7.42 11.37 4.40
CA LEU A 4 6.10 11.99 4.44
C LEU A 4 5.08 10.96 4.98
N PRO A 5 4.05 11.41 5.71
CA PRO A 5 3.03 10.51 6.22
C PRO A 5 2.25 9.85 5.07
N ILE A 6 1.95 8.56 5.22
CA ILE A 6 1.05 7.83 4.33
C ILE A 6 -0.39 8.18 4.70
N LEU A 7 -1.13 8.75 3.75
CA LEU A 7 -2.53 9.15 3.88
C LEU A 7 -3.39 8.48 2.80
N PRO A 8 -4.72 8.39 2.95
CA PRO A 8 -5.60 8.02 1.85
C PRO A 8 -5.31 8.86 0.60
N GLY A 9 -5.19 8.21 -0.54
CA GLY A 9 -4.74 8.78 -1.82
C GLY A 9 -3.24 8.65 -2.09
N SER A 10 -2.42 8.26 -1.11
CA SER A 10 -0.97 8.09 -1.32
C SER A 10 -0.68 6.88 -2.20
N SER A 11 0.22 7.05 -3.16
CA SER A 11 0.88 5.95 -3.86
C SER A 11 1.93 5.31 -2.95
N VAL A 12 1.88 3.99 -2.83
CA VAL A 12 2.76 3.23 -1.95
C VAL A 12 3.29 1.98 -2.64
N VAL A 13 4.47 1.52 -2.22
CA VAL A 13 5.05 0.24 -2.58
C VAL A 13 5.06 -0.67 -1.36
N VAL A 14 4.65 -1.92 -1.52
CA VAL A 14 4.76 -2.94 -0.47
C VAL A 14 6.20 -3.41 -0.37
N ARG A 15 6.76 -3.36 0.84
CA ARG A 15 8.10 -3.82 1.22
C ARG A 15 8.01 -4.82 2.36
N ASP A 16 7.52 -6.01 2.05
CA ASP A 16 7.59 -7.16 2.96
C ASP A 16 8.04 -8.37 2.14
N PRO A 17 9.29 -8.84 2.28
CA PRO A 17 9.81 -10.01 1.54
C PRO A 17 9.00 -11.29 1.74
N ARG A 18 8.15 -11.36 2.76
CA ARG A 18 7.28 -12.52 3.05
C ARG A 18 5.90 -12.41 2.41
N SER A 19 5.58 -11.27 1.80
CA SER A 19 4.30 -11.01 1.14
C SER A 19 4.39 -11.31 -0.35
N ILE A 20 3.35 -11.93 -0.92
CA ILE A 20 3.22 -12.09 -2.37
C ILE A 20 3.04 -10.75 -3.11
N TYR A 21 2.73 -9.68 -2.39
CA TYR A 21 2.62 -8.33 -2.93
C TYR A 21 3.94 -7.55 -2.84
N ASN A 22 5.05 -8.15 -2.39
CA ASN A 22 6.33 -7.45 -2.29
C ASN A 22 6.75 -6.82 -3.62
N GLY A 23 7.03 -5.51 -3.59
CA GLY A 23 7.36 -4.71 -4.77
C GLY A 23 6.14 -4.21 -5.56
N TYR A 24 4.92 -4.60 -5.21
CA TYR A 24 3.72 -4.10 -5.87
C TYR A 24 3.45 -2.66 -5.43
N GLN A 25 3.08 -1.83 -6.40
CA GLN A 25 2.67 -0.45 -6.19
C GLN A 25 1.15 -0.34 -6.25
N GLY A 26 0.57 0.48 -5.39
CA GLY A 26 -0.88 0.75 -5.38
C GLY A 26 -1.24 2.03 -4.64
N PHE A 27 -2.53 2.31 -4.53
CA PHE A 27 -3.06 3.51 -3.90
C PHE A 27 -3.75 3.19 -2.57
N VAL A 28 -3.44 3.93 -1.51
CA VAL A 28 -4.13 3.78 -0.23
C VAL A 28 -5.56 4.31 -0.35
N GLN A 29 -6.56 3.45 -0.16
CA GLN A 29 -7.98 3.84 -0.20
C GLN A 29 -8.50 4.28 1.17
N ARG A 30 -8.04 3.61 2.24
CA ARG A 30 -8.41 3.93 3.63
C ARG A 30 -7.35 3.43 4.60
N ILE A 31 -7.32 4.04 5.78
CA ILE A 31 -6.48 3.63 6.92
C ILE A 31 -7.38 3.30 8.09
N SER A 32 -7.09 2.20 8.78
CA SER A 32 -7.76 1.80 10.02
C SER A 32 -6.72 1.25 10.99
N GLY A 33 -6.52 1.95 12.11
CA GLY A 33 -5.48 1.62 13.08
C GLY A 33 -4.09 1.57 12.44
N ALA A 34 -3.41 0.43 12.59
CA ALA A 34 -2.06 0.20 12.07
C ALA A 34 -2.02 -0.40 10.65
N THR A 35 -3.15 -0.39 9.92
CA THR A 35 -3.28 -1.01 8.59
C THR A 35 -3.83 -0.04 7.56
N ALA A 36 -3.49 -0.28 6.30
CA ALA A 36 -4.00 0.45 5.15
C ALA A 36 -4.62 -0.53 4.14
N ALA A 37 -5.75 -0.17 3.56
CA ALA A 37 -6.29 -0.86 2.40
C ALA A 37 -5.68 -0.25 1.14
N VAL A 38 -4.90 -1.05 0.40
CA VAL A 38 -4.21 -0.64 -0.83
C VAL A 38 -4.94 -1.26 -2.02
N LEU A 39 -5.30 -0.40 -2.98
CA LEU A 39 -5.87 -0.81 -4.27
C LEU A 39 -4.72 -1.09 -5.24
N PHE A 40 -4.66 -2.31 -5.74
CA PHE A 40 -3.77 -2.72 -6.82
C PHE A 40 -4.58 -2.85 -8.11
N GLU A 41 -4.08 -2.25 -9.19
CA GLU A 41 -4.72 -2.25 -10.50
C GLU A 41 -3.84 -3.01 -11.50
N GLY A 42 -4.47 -3.80 -12.37
CA GLY A 42 -3.75 -4.56 -13.40
C GLY A 42 -4.69 -5.07 -14.48
N GLY A 43 -4.60 -4.48 -15.68
CA GLY A 43 -5.52 -4.79 -16.78
C GLY A 43 -6.95 -4.36 -16.44
N ASN A 44 -7.91 -5.29 -16.55
CA ASN A 44 -9.33 -5.03 -16.25
C ASN A 44 -9.73 -5.40 -14.80
N TRP A 45 -8.77 -5.64 -13.92
CA TRP A 45 -9.02 -6.10 -12.57
C TRP A 45 -8.40 -5.16 -11.55
N ASP A 46 -9.20 -4.87 -10.52
CA ASP A 46 -8.76 -4.16 -9.33
C ASP A 46 -8.86 -5.09 -8.12
N LYS A 47 -7.87 -5.02 -7.24
CA LYS A 47 -7.86 -5.78 -5.99
C LYS A 47 -7.52 -4.89 -4.81
N LEU A 48 -8.43 -4.84 -3.84
CA LEU A 48 -8.22 -4.14 -2.58
C LEU A 48 -7.70 -5.11 -1.51
N VAL A 49 -6.54 -4.81 -0.93
CA VAL A 49 -5.89 -5.66 0.08
C VAL A 49 -5.53 -4.82 1.30
N THR A 50 -5.85 -5.31 2.50
CA THR A 50 -5.42 -4.69 3.75
C THR A 50 -4.06 -5.20 4.17
N VAL A 51 -3.10 -4.29 4.35
CA VAL A 51 -1.72 -4.59 4.73
C VAL A 51 -1.26 -3.70 5.90
N PRO A 52 -0.26 -4.13 6.69
CA PRO A 52 0.31 -3.29 7.75
C PRO A 52 0.97 -2.03 7.20
N LEU A 53 0.74 -0.88 7.82
CA LEU A 53 1.38 0.39 7.44
C LEU A 53 2.91 0.31 7.51
N SER A 54 3.46 -0.49 8.43
CA SER A 54 4.90 -0.71 8.59
C SER A 54 5.57 -1.41 7.40
N THR A 55 4.77 -2.02 6.51
CA THR A 55 5.26 -2.68 5.29
C THR A 55 5.13 -1.81 4.05
N LEU A 56 4.71 -0.55 4.19
CA LEU A 56 4.50 0.36 3.06
C LEU A 56 5.58 1.43 3.04
N GLU A 57 6.13 1.67 1.86
CA GLU A 57 6.94 2.85 1.56
C GLU A 57 6.16 3.77 0.62
N GLN A 58 6.28 5.08 0.80
CA GLN A 58 5.73 6.01 -0.17
C GLN A 58 6.52 5.91 -1.48
N ALA A 59 5.79 5.83 -2.59
CA ALA A 59 6.35 5.69 -3.94
C ALA A 59 6.85 7.02 -4.52
#